data_AF-A0A351LZL3-F1
#
_entry.id   AF-A0A351LZL3-F1
#
_cell.length_a   1.000
_cell.length_b   1.000
_cell.length_c   1.000
_cell.angle_alpha   90.00
_cell.angle_beta   90.00
_cell.angle_gamma   90.00
#
_symmetry.space_group_name_H-M   'P 1'
#
loop_
_entity.id
_entity.type
_entity.pdbx_description
1 polymer ?
#
loop_
_entity_poly.entity_id
_entity_poly.type
_entity_poly.pdbx_seq_one_letter_code
_entity_poly.pdbx_strand_id
1 'polypeptide(L)'
;MDTGSRVVGPGHLTPEHQALRLLVHRPEEIRDHLVAALFDDPLNRAALGALCDHEDLHSAMEAGDGVVADLLGRLAVQDASDDEPRGILSRLLFLAAERAAVALEAEARLSGDLATYQPSISYLRTWIIGLREAPSDLATIQPLLRWLVDYSEGRVDA
;
A
#
# COMPACT_ATOMS: atom_id res chain seq x y z
N MET A 1 -35.50 11.57 -16.33
CA MET A 1 -34.26 10.84 -16.65
C MET A 1 -33.39 10.93 -15.42
N ASP A 2 -33.22 9.76 -14.82
CA ASP A 2 -32.65 9.54 -13.49
C ASP A 2 -31.15 9.87 -13.52
N THR A 3 -30.75 10.98 -12.90
CA THR A 3 -29.34 11.24 -12.61
C THR A 3 -29.03 10.46 -11.35
N GLY A 4 -28.61 9.21 -11.54
CA GLY A 4 -28.21 8.32 -10.47
C GLY A 4 -27.11 8.94 -9.63
N SER A 5 -27.52 9.61 -8.55
CA SER A 5 -26.71 9.81 -7.36
C SER A 5 -26.13 8.45 -6.99
N ARG A 6 -24.84 8.25 -7.24
CA ARG A 6 -24.09 7.18 -6.57
C ARG A 6 -24.13 7.52 -5.09
N VAL A 7 -25.05 6.89 -4.39
CA VAL A 7 -25.04 6.76 -2.94
C VAL A 7 -23.70 6.10 -2.61
N VAL A 8 -22.72 6.90 -2.22
CA VAL A 8 -21.52 6.42 -1.55
C VAL A 8 -22.04 5.92 -0.19
N GLY A 9 -22.16 4.60 -0.06
CA GLY A 9 -22.37 3.95 1.24
C GLY A 9 -21.25 4.34 2.22
N PRO A 10 -21.33 3.96 3.50
CA PRO A 10 -20.35 4.38 4.51
C PRO A 10 -18.93 4.21 3.96
N GLY A 11 -18.20 5.34 3.96
CA GLY A 11 -17.14 5.64 2.97
C GLY A 11 -16.21 4.48 2.66
N HIS A 12 -16.00 4.22 1.37
CA HIS A 12 -14.99 3.28 0.91
C HIS A 12 -13.61 3.80 1.34
N LEU A 13 -13.12 3.31 2.48
CA LEU A 13 -11.78 3.58 2.95
C LEU A 13 -10.79 3.17 1.86
N THR A 14 -9.75 3.97 1.66
CA THR A 14 -8.67 3.58 0.76
C THR A 14 -8.02 2.30 1.27
N PRO A 15 -7.42 1.47 0.40
CA PRO A 15 -6.67 0.28 0.81
C PRO A 15 -5.61 0.55 1.89
N GLU A 16 -4.97 1.73 1.88
CA GLU A 16 -4.01 2.15 2.90
C GLU A 16 -4.66 2.28 4.29
N HIS A 17 -5.77 3.01 4.38
CA HIS A 17 -6.56 3.11 5.61
C HIS A 17 -7.05 1.74 6.11
N GLN A 18 -7.49 0.85 5.21
CA GLN A 18 -7.90 -0.51 5.59
C GLN A 18 -6.71 -1.29 6.15
N ALA A 19 -5.52 -1.18 5.53
CA ALA A 19 -4.32 -1.84 6.02
C ALA A 19 -3.87 -1.32 7.38
N LEU A 20 -3.90 0.00 7.60
CA LEU A 20 -3.57 0.59 8.91
C LEU A 20 -4.59 0.19 9.97
N ARG A 21 -5.89 0.22 9.64
CA ARG A 21 -6.95 -0.26 10.53
C ARG A 21 -6.72 -1.73 10.89
N LEU A 22 -6.46 -2.57 9.90
CA LEU A 22 -6.17 -3.98 10.13
C LEU A 22 -4.91 -4.17 10.99
N LEU A 23 -3.86 -3.39 10.77
CA LEU A 23 -2.64 -3.44 11.58
C LEU A 23 -2.90 -3.04 13.06
N VAL A 24 -3.82 -2.11 13.30
CA VAL A 24 -4.21 -1.70 14.67
C VAL A 24 -4.99 -2.82 15.38
N HIS A 25 -5.89 -3.51 14.68
CA HIS A 25 -6.81 -4.48 15.30
C HIS A 25 -6.31 -5.93 15.27
N ARG A 26 -5.60 -6.33 14.21
CA ARG A 26 -5.15 -7.70 13.91
C ARG A 26 -3.73 -7.70 13.31
N PRO A 27 -2.72 -7.19 14.04
CA PRO A 27 -1.38 -6.95 13.52
C PRO A 27 -0.71 -8.21 12.94
N GLU A 28 -0.91 -9.37 13.57
CA GLU A 28 -0.35 -10.65 13.17
C GLU A 28 -0.74 -11.11 11.77
N GLU A 29 -1.87 -10.62 11.23
CA GLU A 29 -2.35 -11.02 9.90
C GLU A 29 -1.65 -10.28 8.75
N ILE A 30 -1.07 -9.10 9.01
CA ILE A 30 -0.60 -8.21 7.93
C ILE A 30 0.76 -7.56 8.17
N ARG A 31 1.23 -7.43 9.42
CA ARG A 31 2.43 -6.67 9.81
C ARG A 31 3.66 -7.01 8.96
N ASP A 32 3.94 -8.29 8.75
CA ASP A 32 5.13 -8.75 8.03
C ASP A 32 5.14 -8.40 6.53
N HIS A 33 4.01 -7.93 6.00
CA HIS A 33 3.84 -7.60 4.58
C HIS A 33 3.67 -6.10 4.33
N LEU A 34 3.53 -5.27 5.38
CA LEU A 34 3.38 -3.83 5.24
C LEU A 34 4.75 -3.15 5.24
N VAL A 35 5.05 -2.48 4.14
CA VAL A 35 6.26 -1.67 3.96
C VAL A 35 5.87 -0.29 3.44
N ALA A 36 6.70 0.71 3.76
CA ALA A 36 6.47 2.10 3.39
C ALA A 36 6.25 2.33 1.87
N ALA A 37 6.84 1.49 1.02
CA ALA A 37 6.71 1.55 -0.45
C ALA A 37 5.28 1.28 -0.96
N LEU A 38 4.44 0.60 -0.16
CA LEU A 38 3.05 0.35 -0.53
C LEU A 38 2.17 1.59 -0.42
N PHE A 39 2.54 2.51 0.46
CA PHE A 39 1.79 3.71 0.79
C PHE A 39 2.22 4.86 -0.10
N ASP A 40 1.27 5.54 -0.74
CA ASP A 40 1.49 6.77 -1.49
C ASP A 40 1.38 7.99 -0.56
N ASP A 41 0.34 8.01 0.27
CA ASP A 41 0.03 9.11 1.17
C ASP A 41 1.11 9.23 2.29
N PRO A 42 1.77 10.40 2.42
CA PRO A 42 2.78 10.63 3.45
C PRO A 42 2.27 10.45 4.89
N LEU A 43 1.03 10.83 5.17
CA LEU A 43 0.41 10.69 6.50
C LEU A 43 0.21 9.21 6.84
N ASN A 44 -0.29 8.42 5.89
CA ASN A 44 -0.47 6.98 6.09
C ASN A 44 0.87 6.26 6.28
N ARG A 45 1.90 6.69 5.54
CA ARG A 45 3.27 6.17 5.71
C ARG A 45 3.85 6.52 7.09
N ALA A 46 3.61 7.73 7.58
CA ALA A 46 4.02 8.13 8.93
C ALA A 46 3.29 7.33 10.01
N ALA A 47 1.98 7.09 9.84
CA ALA A 47 1.19 6.25 10.73
C ALA A 47 1.66 4.78 10.72
N LEU A 48 2.01 4.22 9.56
CA LEU A 48 2.65 2.90 9.48
C LEU A 48 3.94 2.87 10.30
N GLY A 49 4.83 3.85 10.09
CA GLY A 49 6.09 3.95 10.83
C GLY A 49 5.87 3.98 12.33
N ALA A 50 4.96 4.84 12.81
CA ALA A 50 4.61 4.91 14.23
C ALA A 50 4.14 3.56 14.80
N LEU A 51 3.29 2.82 14.07
CA LEU A 51 2.79 1.50 14.48
C LEU A 51 3.86 0.39 14.43
N CYS A 52 4.86 0.51 13.55
CA CYS A 52 5.96 -0.45 13.44
C CYS A 52 7.06 -0.20 14.48
N ASP A 53 7.30 1.06 14.84
CA ASP A 53 8.39 1.47 15.72
C ASP A 53 8.04 1.34 17.22
N HIS A 54 6.76 1.13 17.55
CA HIS A 54 6.26 1.09 18.92
C HIS A 54 5.51 -0.23 19.21
N GLU A 55 5.58 -0.66 20.47
CA GLU A 55 4.99 -1.93 20.91
C GLU A 55 3.46 -1.91 20.92
N ASP A 56 2.88 -0.76 21.26
CA ASP A 56 1.43 -0.58 21.36
C ASP A 56 0.94 0.72 20.72
N LEU A 57 -0.37 0.76 20.46
CA LEU A 57 -1.05 1.88 19.82
C LEU A 57 -0.90 3.19 20.62
N HIS A 58 -0.93 3.12 21.95
CA HIS A 58 -0.86 4.32 22.78
C HIS A 58 0.50 5.00 22.63
N SER A 59 1.57 4.21 22.68
CA SER A 59 2.94 4.66 22.47
C SER A 59 3.13 5.22 21.05
N ALA A 60 2.54 4.58 20.04
CA ALA A 60 2.55 5.08 18.66
C ALA A 60 1.85 6.44 18.52
N MET A 61 0.74 6.66 19.23
CA MET A 61 0.02 7.93 19.25
C MET A 61 0.81 9.04 19.95
N GLU A 62 1.45 8.75 21.08
CA GLU A 62 2.25 9.72 21.84
C GLU A 62 3.51 10.16 21.08
N ALA A 63 4.11 9.26 20.30
CA ALA A 63 5.30 9.57 19.49
C ALA A 63 4.97 10.26 18.16
N GLY A 64 3.74 10.08 17.65
CA GLY A 64 3.26 10.71 16.43
C GLY A 64 3.05 12.21 16.58
N ASP A 65 3.02 12.93 15.47
CA ASP A 65 2.47 14.30 15.48
C ASP A 65 0.95 14.27 15.70
N GLY A 66 0.36 15.44 15.98
CA GLY A 66 -1.08 15.53 16.28
C GLY A 66 -1.98 14.96 15.17
N VAL A 67 -1.55 15.00 13.91
CA VAL A 67 -2.33 14.49 12.77
C VAL A 67 -2.24 12.97 12.69
N VAL A 68 -1.06 12.40 12.93
CA VAL A 68 -0.85 10.95 13.03
C VAL A 68 -1.63 10.39 14.21
N ALA A 69 -1.54 11.01 15.39
CA ALA A 69 -2.28 10.60 16.58
C ALA A 69 -3.79 10.62 16.34
N ASP A 70 -4.32 11.67 15.71
CA ASP A 70 -5.73 11.79 15.35
C ASP A 70 -6.18 10.71 14.35
N LEU A 71 -5.34 10.37 13.37
CA LEU A 71 -5.62 9.27 12.44
C LEU A 71 -5.67 7.93 13.17
N LEU A 72 -4.65 7.61 13.97
CA LEU A 72 -4.57 6.36 14.74
C LEU A 72 -5.76 6.22 15.71
N GLY A 73 -6.13 7.29 16.40
CA GLY A 73 -7.28 7.30 17.29
C GLY A 73 -8.60 7.02 16.56
N ARG A 74 -8.78 7.53 15.34
CA ARG A 74 -9.95 7.21 14.51
C ARG A 74 -9.95 5.77 14.02
N LEU A 75 -8.80 5.24 13.59
CA LEU A 75 -8.68 3.86 13.12
C LEU A 75 -8.97 2.84 14.24
N ALA A 76 -8.54 3.15 15.46
CA ALA A 76 -8.74 2.30 16.64
C ALA A 76 -10.20 2.05 17.00
N VAL A 77 -11.10 2.98 16.67
CA VAL A 77 -12.54 2.84 16.96
C VAL A 77 -13.36 2.33 15.77
N GLN A 78 -12.76 2.22 14.59
CA GLN A 78 -13.42 1.68 13.40
C GLN A 78 -13.44 0.15 13.45
N ASP A 79 -14.58 -0.44 13.08
CA ASP A 79 -14.67 -1.89 12.92
C ASP A 79 -13.81 -2.37 11.75
N ALA A 80 -13.04 -3.42 11.97
CA ALA A 80 -12.11 -4.05 11.03
C ALA A 80 -12.51 -5.50 10.71
N SER A 81 -13.67 -5.96 11.18
CA SER A 81 -14.11 -7.36 11.05
C SER A 81 -14.23 -7.83 9.60
N ASP A 82 -14.68 -6.96 8.70
CA ASP A 82 -14.87 -7.24 7.27
C ASP A 82 -13.59 -7.08 6.42
N ASP A 83 -12.47 -6.62 7.00
CA ASP A 83 -11.23 -6.42 6.25
C ASP A 83 -10.54 -7.76 5.94
N GLU A 84 -10.45 -8.13 4.66
CA GLU A 84 -9.73 -9.33 4.20
C GLU A 84 -8.26 -8.98 3.88
N PRO A 85 -7.27 -9.49 4.63
CA PRO A 85 -5.85 -9.11 4.49
C PRO A 85 -5.33 -9.29 3.06
N ARG A 86 -5.68 -10.41 2.41
CA ARG A 86 -5.22 -10.73 1.05
C ARG A 86 -5.78 -9.77 0.01
N GLY A 87 -7.04 -9.39 0.15
CA GLY A 87 -7.68 -8.41 -0.74
C GLY A 87 -7.03 -7.04 -0.61
N ILE A 88 -6.77 -6.61 0.63
CA ILE A 88 -6.13 -5.32 0.92
C ILE A 88 -4.69 -5.29 0.40
N LEU A 89 -3.88 -6.30 0.72
CA LEU A 89 -2.49 -6.39 0.25
C LEU A 89 -2.40 -6.47 -1.28
N SER A 90 -3.26 -7.28 -1.92
CA SER A 90 -3.31 -7.34 -3.39
C SER A 90 -3.58 -5.96 -3.99
N ARG A 91 -4.53 -5.22 -3.41
CA ARG A 91 -4.89 -3.89 -3.88
C ARG A 91 -3.77 -2.86 -3.65
N LEU A 92 -3.09 -2.92 -2.51
CA LEU A 92 -1.93 -2.06 -2.21
C LEU A 92 -0.78 -2.32 -3.19
N LEU A 93 -0.43 -3.59 -3.41
CA LEU A 93 0.62 -3.99 -4.35
C LEU A 93 0.28 -3.57 -5.78
N PHE A 94 -0.97 -3.72 -6.20
CA PHE A 94 -1.43 -3.27 -7.50
C PHE A 94 -1.17 -1.77 -7.68
N LEU A 95 -1.57 -0.97 -6.70
CA LEU A 95 -1.41 0.49 -6.75
C LEU A 95 0.07 0.89 -6.73
N ALA A 96 0.89 0.26 -5.89
CA ALA A 96 2.32 0.53 -5.83
C ALA A 96 3.04 0.15 -7.13
N ALA A 97 2.71 -1.01 -7.71
CA ALA A 97 3.25 -1.46 -8.99
C ALA A 97 2.83 -0.54 -10.14
N GLU A 98 1.58 -0.08 -10.17
CA GLU A 98 1.12 0.91 -11.17
C GLU A 98 1.89 2.22 -11.06
N ARG A 99 2.05 2.77 -9.85
CA ARG A 99 2.82 4.01 -9.64
C ARG A 99 4.26 3.85 -10.11
N ALA A 100 4.91 2.74 -9.75
CA ALA A 100 6.28 2.47 -10.16
C ALA A 100 6.40 2.33 -11.70
N ALA A 101 5.47 1.61 -12.34
CA ALA A 101 5.47 1.45 -13.80
C ALA A 101 5.29 2.80 -14.51
N VAL A 102 4.36 3.64 -14.05
CA VAL A 102 4.14 4.98 -14.59
C VAL A 102 5.38 5.87 -14.43
N ALA A 103 6.06 5.80 -13.28
CA ALA A 103 7.29 6.56 -13.05
C ALA A 103 8.41 6.12 -14.00
N LEU A 104 8.63 4.82 -14.16
CA LEU A 104 9.62 4.28 -15.09
C LEU A 104 9.27 4.61 -16.55
N GLU A 105 8.00 4.54 -16.95
CA GLU A 105 7.53 4.94 -18.28
C GLU A 105 7.73 6.45 -18.54
N ALA A 106 7.62 7.29 -17.50
CA ALA A 106 7.91 8.70 -17.59
C ALA A 106 9.42 8.94 -17.78
N GLU A 107 10.26 8.28 -16.98
CA GLU A 107 11.72 8.40 -17.05
C GLU A 107 12.27 7.90 -18.40
N ALA A 108 11.77 6.77 -18.91
CA ALA A 108 12.10 6.27 -20.24
C ALA A 108 11.81 7.28 -21.35
N ARG A 109 10.70 8.03 -21.22
CA ARG A 109 10.31 9.07 -22.19
C ARG A 109 11.17 10.32 -22.07
N LEU A 110 11.57 10.70 -20.85
CA LEU A 110 12.42 11.85 -20.60
C LEU A 110 13.86 11.61 -21.07
N SER A 111 14.40 10.42 -20.79
CA SER A 111 15.74 10.00 -21.21
C SER A 111 15.83 9.60 -22.69
N GLY A 112 14.72 9.15 -23.27
CA GLY A 112 14.69 8.59 -24.62
C GLY A 112 15.23 7.16 -24.70
N ASP A 113 15.50 6.52 -23.56
CA ASP A 113 16.12 5.19 -23.49
C ASP A 113 15.12 4.14 -22.97
N LEU A 114 14.15 3.76 -23.81
CA LEU A 114 13.16 2.74 -23.43
C LEU A 114 13.80 1.37 -23.12
N ALA A 115 14.89 1.02 -23.79
CA ALA A 115 15.49 -0.31 -23.71
C ALA A 115 15.95 -0.64 -22.28
N THR A 116 16.49 0.37 -21.60
CA THR A 116 16.94 0.32 -20.21
C THR A 116 15.76 -0.01 -19.27
N TYR A 117 14.68 0.78 -19.30
CA TYR A 117 13.52 0.60 -18.39
C TYR A 117 12.58 -0.57 -18.75
N GLN A 118 12.63 -1.08 -19.98
CA GLN A 118 11.65 -2.05 -20.50
C GLN A 118 11.51 -3.33 -19.65
N PRO A 119 12.58 -3.98 -19.15
CA PRO A 119 12.46 -5.18 -18.32
C PRO A 119 11.67 -4.94 -17.03
N SER A 120 11.95 -3.82 -16.33
CA SER A 120 11.27 -3.43 -15.10
C SER A 120 9.80 -3.09 -15.34
N ILE A 121 9.50 -2.33 -16.41
CA ILE A 121 8.12 -2.02 -16.80
C ILE A 121 7.35 -3.31 -17.12
N SER A 122 7.93 -4.22 -17.92
CA SER A 122 7.30 -5.50 -18.26
C SER A 122 7.05 -6.37 -17.02
N TYR A 123 8.02 -6.46 -16.10
CA TYR A 123 7.87 -7.18 -14.84
C TYR A 123 6.67 -6.67 -14.03
N LEU A 124 6.57 -5.36 -13.84
CA LEU A 124 5.46 -4.73 -13.11
C LEU A 124 4.12 -4.97 -13.80
N ARG A 125 4.05 -4.83 -15.12
CA ARG A 125 2.80 -5.05 -15.88
C ARG A 125 2.29 -6.49 -15.77
N THR A 126 3.19 -7.48 -15.75
CA THR A 126 2.81 -8.88 -15.49
C THR A 126 2.19 -9.04 -14.10
N TRP A 127 2.79 -8.45 -13.06
CA TRP A 127 2.24 -8.46 -11.70
C TRP A 127 0.88 -7.76 -11.60
N ILE A 128 0.73 -6.59 -12.22
CA ILE A 128 -0.52 -5.82 -12.26
C ILE A 128 -1.67 -6.65 -12.86
N ILE A 129 -1.39 -7.46 -13.89
CA ILE A 129 -2.38 -8.37 -14.48
C ILE A 129 -2.76 -9.48 -13.48
N GLY A 130 -1.77 -10.10 -12.82
CA GLY A 130 -2.00 -11.18 -11.86
C GLY A 130 -2.76 -10.74 -10.61
N LEU A 131 -2.47 -9.56 -10.07
CA LEU A 131 -3.08 -9.02 -8.85
C LEU A 131 -4.56 -8.62 -9.01
N ARG A 132 -5.14 -8.77 -10.20
CA ARG A 132 -6.59 -8.64 -10.41
C ARG A 132 -7.36 -9.71 -9.65
N GLU A 133 -6.73 -10.84 -9.39
CA GLU A 133 -7.22 -11.88 -8.50
C GLU A 133 -6.41 -11.86 -7.20
N ALA A 134 -7.07 -12.03 -6.06
CA ALA A 134 -6.36 -12.08 -4.79
C ALA A 134 -5.43 -13.31 -4.77
N PRO A 135 -4.17 -13.16 -4.32
CA PRO A 135 -3.26 -14.29 -4.23
C PRO A 135 -3.84 -15.34 -3.27
N SER A 136 -3.63 -16.61 -3.59
CA SER A 136 -4.05 -17.71 -2.72
C SER A 136 -3.30 -17.67 -1.38
N ASP A 137 -2.04 -17.24 -1.41
CA ASP A 137 -1.11 -17.15 -0.27
C ASP A 137 -0.28 -15.86 -0.35
N LEU A 138 -0.10 -15.18 0.78
CA LEU A 138 0.72 -13.97 0.91
C LEU A 138 2.22 -14.25 0.72
N ALA A 139 2.69 -15.49 0.88
CA ALA A 139 4.07 -15.81 0.53
C ALA A 139 4.37 -15.57 -0.97
N THR A 140 3.35 -15.62 -1.83
CA THR A 140 3.51 -15.44 -3.28
C THR A 140 3.81 -14.00 -3.70
N ILE A 141 3.46 -13.01 -2.88
CA ILE A 141 3.67 -11.58 -3.19
C ILE A 141 5.08 -11.09 -2.83
N GLN A 142 5.86 -11.88 -2.10
CA GLN A 142 7.18 -11.49 -1.60
C GLN A 142 8.13 -10.98 -2.70
N PRO A 143 8.25 -11.64 -3.88
CA PRO A 143 9.13 -11.15 -4.94
C PRO A 143 8.80 -9.72 -5.39
N LEU A 144 7.53 -9.38 -5.57
CA LEU A 144 7.10 -8.03 -5.94
C LEU A 144 7.33 -7.04 -4.79
N LEU A 145 7.01 -7.44 -3.57
CA LEU A 145 7.21 -6.60 -2.38
C LEU A 145 8.68 -6.19 -2.23
N ARG A 146 9.60 -7.15 -2.37
CA ARG A 146 11.04 -6.90 -2.34
C ARG A 146 11.47 -5.96 -3.45
N TRP A 147 11.02 -6.21 -4.68
CA TRP A 147 11.32 -5.35 -5.82
C TRP A 147 10.88 -3.90 -5.59
N LEU A 148 9.68 -3.69 -5.04
CA LEU A 148 9.15 -2.35 -4.73
C LEU A 148 9.97 -1.63 -3.64
N VAL A 149 10.41 -2.36 -2.62
CA VAL A 149 11.31 -1.81 -1.59
C VAL A 149 12.64 -1.40 -2.21
N ASP A 150 13.27 -2.30 -2.98
CA ASP A 150 14.54 -2.03 -3.64
C ASP A 150 14.44 -0.82 -4.58
N TYR A 151 13.33 -0.71 -5.33
CA TYR A 151 13.07 0.43 -6.20
C TYR A 151 12.92 1.73 -5.41
N SER A 152 12.16 1.72 -4.31
CA SER A 152 11.96 2.91 -3.46
C SER A 152 13.24 3.42 -2.82
N GLU A 153 14.22 2.54 -2.61
CA GLU A 153 15.54 2.86 -2.06
C GLU A 153 16.59 3.18 -3.14
N GLY A 154 16.20 3.17 -4.43
CA GLY A 154 17.10 3.43 -5.55
C GLY A 154 18.12 2.32 -5.83
N ARG A 155 17.84 1.08 -5.40
CA ARG A 155 18.71 -0.09 -5.56
C ARG A 155 18.42 -0.93 -6.80
N VAL A 156 17.34 -0.62 -7.52
CA VAL A 156 17.02 -1.28 -8.78
C VAL A 156 17.73 -0.54 -9.90
N ASP A 157 18.59 -1.25 -10.61
CA ASP A 157 19.14 -0.78 -11.88
C ASP A 157 17.98 -0.69 -12.88
N ALA A 158 17.60 0.54 -13.19
CA ALA A 158 16.60 0.88 -14.18
C ALA A 158 17.23 0.88 -15.57
#